data_AF-A0A951DFJ3-F1
#
_entry.id   AF-A0A951DFJ3-F1
#
_cell.length_a   1.000
_cell.length_b   1.000
_cell.length_c   1.000
_cell.angle_alpha   90.00
_cell.angle_beta   90.00
_cell.angle_gamma   90.00
#
_symmetry.space_group_name_H-M   'P 1'
#
loop_
_entity.id
_entity.type
_entity.pdbx_description
1 polymer ?
#
loop_
_entity_poly.entity_id
_entity_poly.type
_entity_poly.pdbx_seq_one_letter_code
_entity_poly.pdbx_strand_id
1 'polypeptide(L)'
;MLALCLFAQSLPAACVNRFVSRTERHIQVVTLLTGRLTFQEAQLLADTIGKRQAPPLEWVDDHGKTIAKQFGDLKVVRPMPVGCDGKSSGVVLIAWFATAIVPSKKIMVKVDANTTIAFEQQ
;
A
#
# COMPACT_ATOMS: atom_id res chain seq x y z
N MET A 1 -14.64 7.12 50.19
CA MET A 1 -15.09 7.06 48.78
C MET A 1 -13.84 6.98 47.90
N LEU A 2 -13.47 5.80 47.42
CA LEU A 2 -12.33 5.61 46.52
C LEU A 2 -12.85 5.63 45.07
N ALA A 3 -12.41 6.61 44.29
CA ALA A 3 -12.69 6.70 42.86
C ALA A 3 -11.73 5.78 42.11
N LEU A 4 -12.27 4.74 41.47
CA LEU A 4 -11.52 3.81 40.64
C LEU A 4 -11.56 4.31 39.18
N CYS A 5 -10.52 5.01 38.74
CA CYS A 5 -10.35 5.37 37.33
C CYS A 5 -9.98 4.11 36.53
N LEU A 6 -10.97 3.57 35.80
CA LEU A 6 -10.77 2.58 34.76
C LEU A 6 -10.02 3.23 33.58
N PHE A 7 -8.71 2.98 33.49
CA PHE A 7 -7.96 3.23 32.27
C PHE A 7 -8.43 2.23 31.20
N ALA A 8 -9.34 2.67 30.34
CA ALA A 8 -9.62 2.00 29.08
C ALA A 8 -8.38 2.12 28.20
N GLN A 9 -7.48 1.13 28.27
CA GLN A 9 -6.41 0.96 27.30
C GLN A 9 -7.07 0.60 25.96
N SER A 10 -7.35 1.59 25.13
CA SER A 10 -7.63 1.37 23.73
C SER A 10 -6.41 0.68 23.13
N LEU A 11 -6.50 -0.62 22.88
CA LEU A 11 -5.52 -1.32 22.05
C LEU A 11 -5.37 -0.47 20.78
N PRO A 12 -4.15 -0.05 20.40
CA PRO A 12 -3.98 0.61 19.12
C PRO A 12 -4.47 -0.40 18.10
N ALA A 13 -5.56 -0.06 17.39
CA ALA A 13 -5.99 -0.86 16.26
C ALA A 13 -4.77 -0.96 15.35
N ALA A 14 -4.12 -2.13 15.33
CA ALA A 14 -2.91 -2.36 14.57
C ALA A 14 -3.31 -2.10 13.12
N CYS A 15 -2.85 -0.97 12.61
CA CYS A 15 -3.46 -0.42 11.43
C CYS A 15 -2.80 -1.09 10.23
N VAL A 16 -3.48 -2.11 9.72
CA VAL A 16 -2.97 -2.99 8.69
C VAL A 16 -3.19 -2.34 7.32
N ASN A 17 -2.12 -2.20 6.53
CA ASN A 17 -2.26 -1.82 5.12
C ASN A 17 -2.95 -2.97 4.38
N ARG A 18 -3.98 -2.66 3.59
CA ARG A 18 -4.81 -3.69 2.94
C ARG A 18 -4.62 -3.69 1.43
N PHE A 19 -4.78 -4.85 0.82
CA PHE A 19 -4.91 -4.93 -0.63
C PHE A 19 -6.11 -5.76 -1.07
N VAL A 20 -6.64 -5.41 -2.23
CA VAL A 20 -7.57 -6.23 -3.01
C VAL A 20 -6.96 -6.40 -4.40
N SER A 21 -7.08 -7.59 -4.97
CA SER A 21 -6.59 -7.87 -6.31
C SER A 21 -7.67 -8.46 -7.19
N ARG A 22 -7.59 -8.17 -8.49
CA ARG A 22 -8.31 -8.89 -9.53
C ARG A 22 -7.36 -9.27 -10.65
N THR A 23 -7.58 -10.42 -11.26
CA THR A 23 -6.80 -10.90 -12.39
C THR A 23 -7.50 -10.53 -13.70
N GLU A 24 -6.78 -9.86 -14.59
CA GLU A 24 -7.20 -9.53 -15.95
C GLU A 24 -6.23 -10.20 -16.93
N ARG A 25 -6.58 -11.41 -17.42
CA ARG A 25 -5.68 -12.26 -18.23
C ARG A 25 -4.36 -12.57 -17.49
N HIS A 26 -3.23 -12.01 -17.93
CA HIS A 26 -1.91 -12.17 -17.33
C HIS A 26 -1.48 -10.94 -16.51
N ILE A 27 -2.45 -10.12 -16.11
CA ILE A 27 -2.25 -8.89 -15.36
C ILE A 27 -2.92 -9.02 -14.01
N GLN A 28 -2.20 -8.69 -12.95
CA GLN A 28 -2.78 -8.49 -11.63
C GLN A 28 -3.02 -7.00 -11.43
N VAL A 29 -4.28 -6.62 -11.27
CA VAL A 29 -4.66 -5.26 -10.87
C VAL A 29 -4.80 -5.28 -9.35
N VAL A 30 -3.93 -4.55 -8.68
CA VAL A 30 -3.83 -4.53 -7.21
C VAL A 30 -4.19 -3.15 -6.71
N THR A 31 -5.24 -3.08 -5.90
CA THR A 31 -5.65 -1.88 -5.18
C THR A 31 -5.02 -1.93 -3.79
N LEU A 32 -4.22 -0.92 -3.46
CA LEU A 32 -3.46 -0.82 -2.22
C LEU A 32 -4.03 0.30 -1.35
N LEU A 33 -4.37 -0.01 -0.11
CA LEU A 33 -4.77 0.95 0.92
C LEU A 33 -3.64 1.07 1.94
N THR A 34 -3.04 2.26 2.05
CA THR A 34 -1.94 2.49 2.99
C THR A 34 -2.00 3.84 3.69
N GLY A 35 -1.55 3.87 4.95
CA GLY A 35 -1.26 5.11 5.68
C GLY A 35 0.21 5.53 5.64
N ARG A 36 1.08 4.77 4.97
CA ARG A 36 2.50 5.12 4.81
C ARG A 36 2.70 6.32 3.88
N LEU A 37 1.76 6.54 2.97
CA LEU A 37 1.76 7.64 2.03
C LEU A 37 0.56 8.55 2.29
N THR A 38 0.79 9.86 2.31
CA THR A 38 -0.29 10.83 2.16
C THR A 38 -0.80 10.81 0.73
N PHE A 39 -1.99 11.36 0.51
CA PHE A 39 -2.51 11.54 -0.85
C PHE A 39 -1.58 12.39 -1.74
N GLN A 40 -0.94 13.42 -1.18
CA GLN A 40 -0.04 14.31 -1.92
C GLN A 40 1.27 13.61 -2.30
N GLU A 41 1.86 12.84 -1.39
CA GLU A 41 3.06 12.04 -1.66
C GLU A 41 2.77 10.99 -2.74
N ALA A 42 1.61 10.33 -2.65
CA ALA A 42 1.17 9.37 -3.66
C ALA A 42 0.95 10.01 -5.04
N GLN A 43 0.37 11.21 -5.09
CA GLN A 43 0.16 11.93 -6.34
C GLN A 43 1.50 12.33 -6.99
N LEU A 44 2.46 12.78 -6.18
CA LEU A 44 3.82 13.09 -6.64
C LEU A 44 4.53 11.82 -7.13
N LEU A 45 4.41 10.71 -6.41
CA LEU A 45 4.96 9.42 -6.80
C LEU A 45 4.39 8.96 -8.15
N ALA A 46 3.07 9.03 -8.33
CA ALA A 46 2.43 8.67 -9.58
C ALA A 46 2.89 9.54 -10.77
N ASP A 47 2.98 10.87 -10.57
CA ASP A 47 3.45 11.80 -11.60
C ASP A 47 4.92 11.57 -11.97
N THR A 48 5.79 11.35 -10.98
CA THR A 48 7.22 11.08 -11.21
C THR A 48 7.46 9.72 -11.88
N ILE A 49 6.70 8.68 -11.53
CA ILE A 49 6.71 7.39 -12.24
C ILE A 49 6.23 7.57 -13.69
N GLY A 50 5.12 8.29 -13.91
CA GLY A 50 4.59 8.57 -15.25
C GLY A 50 5.58 9.33 -16.13
N LYS A 51 6.34 10.27 -15.54
CA LYS A 51 7.44 11.00 -16.19
C LYS A 51 8.74 10.20 -16.31
N ARG A 52 8.77 8.95 -15.84
CA ARG A 52 9.95 8.07 -15.81
C ARG A 52 11.13 8.64 -15.01
N GLN A 53 10.85 9.49 -14.04
CA GLN A 53 11.84 10.09 -13.14
C GLN A 53 12.03 9.26 -11.86
N ALA A 54 11.04 8.42 -11.52
CA ALA A 54 11.11 7.45 -10.44
C ALA A 54 10.94 6.01 -10.99
N PRO A 55 11.54 4.99 -10.34
CA PRO A 55 11.29 3.61 -10.70
C PRO A 55 9.81 3.24 -10.44
N PRO A 56 9.24 2.30 -11.21
CA PRO A 56 7.89 1.81 -10.96
C PRO A 56 7.82 1.09 -9.61
N LEU A 57 6.61 0.93 -9.07
CA LEU A 57 6.41 0.10 -7.88
C LEU A 57 6.86 -1.33 -8.15
N GLU A 58 7.44 -2.00 -7.16
CA GLU A 58 7.86 -3.39 -7.29
C GLU A 58 7.13 -4.25 -6.26
N TRP A 59 6.43 -5.28 -6.73
CA TRP A 59 6.00 -6.36 -5.86
C TRP A 59 7.23 -7.26 -5.61
N VAL A 60 7.62 -7.39 -4.36
CA VAL A 60 8.78 -8.19 -3.92
C VAL A 60 8.35 -9.38 -3.05
N ASP A 61 9.17 -10.42 -3.00
CA ASP A 61 9.03 -11.51 -2.05
C ASP A 61 9.60 -11.14 -0.66
N ASP A 62 9.55 -12.09 0.28
CA ASP A 62 10.06 -11.89 1.65
C ASP A 62 11.59 -11.71 1.71
N HIS A 63 12.31 -12.02 0.63
CA HIS A 63 13.76 -11.80 0.49
C HIS A 63 14.08 -10.50 -0.24
N GLY A 64 13.07 -9.70 -0.62
CA GLY A 64 13.23 -8.45 -1.35
C GLY A 64 13.48 -8.62 -2.85
N LYS A 65 13.35 -9.83 -3.39
CA LYS A 65 13.48 -10.08 -4.83
C LYS A 65 12.20 -9.65 -5.54
N THR A 66 12.34 -8.90 -6.63
CA THR A 66 11.20 -8.46 -7.45
C THR A 66 10.50 -9.64 -8.11
N ILE A 67 9.21 -9.79 -7.79
CA ILE A 67 8.26 -10.71 -8.44
C ILE A 67 7.73 -10.07 -9.72
N ALA A 68 7.29 -8.81 -9.63
CA ALA A 68 6.76 -8.05 -10.76
C ALA A 68 6.96 -6.55 -10.56
N LYS A 69 7.18 -5.84 -11.67
CA LYS A 69 7.19 -4.38 -11.69
C LYS A 69 5.84 -3.86 -12.15
N GLN A 70 5.42 -2.75 -11.56
CA GLN A 70 4.25 -2.03 -11.99
C GLN A 70 4.46 -1.57 -13.44
N PHE A 71 3.43 -1.70 -14.26
CA PHE A 71 3.42 -1.22 -15.63
C PHE A 71 2.22 -0.31 -15.86
N GLY A 72 2.34 0.57 -16.86
CA GLY A 72 1.36 1.61 -17.14
C GLY A 72 1.39 2.75 -16.11
N ASP A 73 0.26 3.41 -15.93
CA ASP A 73 0.13 4.52 -14.98
C ASP A 73 -0.18 3.99 -13.57
N LEU A 74 0.47 4.57 -12.55
CA LEU A 74 0.03 4.41 -11.16
C LEU A 74 -1.16 5.33 -10.91
N LYS A 75 -2.31 4.79 -10.53
CA LYS A 75 -3.50 5.62 -10.24
C LYS A 75 -3.60 5.90 -8.75
N VAL A 76 -3.87 7.16 -8.43
CA VAL A 76 -4.18 7.64 -7.07
C VAL A 76 -5.66 8.02 -7.06
N VAL A 77 -6.45 7.40 -6.19
CA VAL A 77 -7.91 7.51 -6.26
C VAL A 77 -8.44 8.61 -5.36
N ARG A 78 -8.15 8.53 -4.05
CA ARG A 78 -8.66 9.49 -3.06
C ARG A 78 -7.84 9.41 -1.76
N PRO A 79 -7.81 10.49 -0.97
CA PRO A 79 -7.41 10.40 0.42
C PRO A 79 -8.37 9.46 1.16
N MET A 80 -7.86 8.70 2.10
CA MET A 80 -8.66 7.88 3.01
C MET A 80 -8.34 8.23 4.45
N PRO A 81 -9.33 8.34 5.35
CA PRO A 81 -9.04 8.37 6.78
C PRO A 81 -8.42 7.02 7.14
N VAL A 82 -7.18 7.05 7.60
CA VAL A 82 -6.50 5.88 8.13
C VAL A 82 -5.96 6.27 9.50
N GLY A 83 -6.12 5.39 10.48
CA GLY A 83 -5.46 5.53 11.79
C GLY A 83 -4.05 4.94 11.79
N CYS A 84 -3.43 4.77 10.62
CA CYS A 84 -2.25 3.93 10.43
C CYS A 84 -0.96 4.73 10.35
N ASP A 85 0.13 4.15 10.85
CA ASP A 85 1.49 4.56 10.51
C ASP A 85 1.82 6.04 10.82
N GLY A 86 1.15 6.62 11.83
CA GLY A 86 1.41 7.98 12.31
C GLY A 86 0.87 9.10 11.40
N LYS A 87 0.17 8.78 10.30
CA LYS A 87 -0.46 9.78 9.44
C LYS A 87 -1.95 9.89 9.74
N SER A 88 -2.47 11.12 9.69
CA SER A 88 -3.90 11.41 9.85
C SER A 88 -4.73 11.04 8.62
N SER A 89 -4.07 10.79 7.48
CA SER A 89 -4.70 10.37 6.23
C SER A 89 -3.75 9.48 5.43
N GLY A 90 -4.35 8.52 4.74
CA GLY A 90 -3.70 7.59 3.84
C GLY A 90 -4.24 7.75 2.43
N VAL A 91 -4.03 6.72 1.61
CA VAL A 91 -4.35 6.76 0.19
C VAL A 91 -4.74 5.40 -0.35
N VAL A 92 -5.59 5.42 -1.38
CA VAL A 92 -5.84 4.27 -2.26
C VAL A 92 -5.05 4.44 -3.54
N LEU A 93 -4.17 3.47 -3.81
CA LEU A 93 -3.41 3.33 -5.06
C LEU A 93 -3.95 2.17 -5.87
N ILE A 94 -3.87 2.24 -7.19
CA ILE A 94 -4.12 1.10 -8.08
C ILE A 94 -2.90 0.91 -8.97
N ALA A 95 -2.32 -0.29 -8.92
CA ALA A 95 -1.14 -0.68 -9.68
C ALA A 95 -1.44 -1.94 -10.52
N TRP A 96 -0.84 -2.02 -11.70
CA TRP A 96 -0.94 -3.18 -12.59
C TRP A 96 0.40 -3.90 -12.65
N PHE A 97 0.40 -5.21 -12.42
CA PHE A 97 1.59 -6.06 -12.47
C PHE A 97 1.42 -7.13 -13.54
N ALA A 98 2.34 -7.20 -14.51
CA ALA A 98 2.28 -8.18 -15.60
C ALA A 98 2.84 -9.52 -15.10
N THR A 99 2.00 -10.31 -14.44
CA THR A 99 2.39 -11.60 -13.86
C THR A 99 1.21 -12.57 -13.82
N ALA A 100 1.51 -13.85 -14.01
CA ALA A 100 0.56 -14.94 -13.81
C ALA A 100 0.40 -15.31 -12.32
N ILE A 101 1.28 -14.81 -11.45
CA ILE A 101 1.25 -15.09 -10.01
C ILE A 101 0.13 -14.25 -9.39
N VAL A 102 -0.83 -14.91 -8.75
CA VAL A 102 -1.93 -14.24 -8.05
C VAL A 102 -1.48 -13.86 -6.63
N PRO A 103 -1.55 -12.58 -6.24
CA PRO A 103 -1.21 -12.16 -4.88
C PRO A 103 -2.19 -12.80 -3.88
N SER A 104 -1.67 -13.32 -2.78
CA SER A 104 -2.50 -14.01 -1.78
C SER A 104 -1.98 -13.77 -0.37
N LYS A 105 -2.89 -13.62 0.60
CA LYS A 105 -2.65 -13.41 2.03
C LYS A 105 -1.88 -12.14 2.37
N LYS A 106 -0.63 -12.02 1.90
CA LYS A 106 0.28 -10.92 2.16
C LYS A 106 1.15 -10.66 0.94
N ILE A 107 1.38 -9.39 0.63
CA ILE A 107 2.35 -8.95 -0.37
C ILE A 107 3.24 -7.84 0.19
N MET A 108 4.45 -7.74 -0.36
CA MET A 108 5.37 -6.65 -0.07
C MET A 108 5.48 -5.79 -1.32
N VAL A 109 5.19 -4.49 -1.20
CA VAL A 109 5.32 -3.55 -2.32
C VAL A 109 6.36 -2.51 -1.97
N LYS A 110 7.43 -2.48 -2.76
CA LYS A 110 8.47 -1.47 -2.72
C LYS A 110 7.99 -0.26 -3.51
N VAL A 111 7.88 0.88 -2.83
CA VAL A 111 7.38 2.14 -3.42
C VAL A 111 8.51 3.12 -3.74
N ASP A 112 9.67 2.97 -3.09
CA ASP A 112 10.91 3.66 -3.41
C ASP A 112 12.12 2.83 -2.94
N ALA A 113 13.33 3.38 -3.01
CA ALA A 113 14.57 2.67 -2.64
C ALA A 113 14.60 2.21 -1.16
N ASN A 114 13.96 2.96 -0.27
CA ASN A 114 14.01 2.81 1.18
C ASN A 114 12.68 2.35 1.80
N THR A 115 11.59 2.41 1.03
CA THR A 115 10.25 2.14 1.53
C THR A 115 9.68 0.87 0.90
N THR A 116 9.53 -0.17 1.72
CA THR A 116 8.75 -1.38 1.39
C THR A 116 7.60 -1.52 2.37
N ILE A 117 6.40 -1.67 1.85
CA ILE A 117 5.17 -1.72 2.64
C ILE A 117 4.58 -3.12 2.55
N ALA A 118 4.31 -3.71 3.71
CA ALA A 118 3.57 -4.96 3.82
C ALA A 118 2.07 -4.68 3.72
N PHE A 119 1.37 -5.40 2.85
CA PHE A 119 -0.07 -5.36 2.71
C PHE A 119 -0.67 -6.73 3.00
N GLU A 120 -1.72 -6.77 3.80
CA GLU A 120 -2.54 -7.96 3.98
C GLU A 120 -3.74 -7.94 3.05
N GLN A 121 -4.18 -9.11 2.62
CA GLN A 121 -5.39 -9.24 1.84
C GLN A 121 -6.60 -8.80 2.68
N GLN A 122 -7.54 -8.10 2.04
CA GLN A 122 -8.84 -7.77 2.62
C GLN A 122 -9.80 -8.96 2.57
#